data_AF-A0A833SWT8-F1
#
_entry.id   AF-A0A833SWT8-F1
#
_cell.length_a   1.000
_cell.length_b   1.000
_cell.length_c   1.000
_cell.angle_alpha   90.00
_cell.angle_beta   90.00
_cell.angle_gamma   90.00
#
_symmetry.space_group_name_H-M   'P 1'
#
loop_
_entity.id
_entity.type
_entity.pdbx_description
1 polymer ?
#
loop_
_entity_poly.entity_id
_entity_poly.type
_entity_poly.pdbx_seq_one_letter_code
_entity_poly.pdbx_strand_id
1 'polypeptide(L)'
;MLRTGVVAMYEPFSSELATSAEFATLLYHTSDRSDWDTIDRLVTHPALGSSGDLTILHRHHEARAAAASAAAGEDADAAPSSAQPPQTPFSVETAILRDLIYRNRTPDQRAREDAEAQVIMKSIVLAPYRVEVLFVLCTLLNGKRKVDFQERLAEMGLVTTLNLMFDKFQWDATVTPSPAHEPLHGPGCDCSLDASLKIQFLRLIHNFCDRDYSDNSSKLLLLSEHEIQLMNEGGSTSINLDHADKGLLSKIIHALIEQPVDSIYRFWLASCVEAFLRRAAPSEQLFVARTPLLKALIAEILSGGAYRSQGSFQSAFDLLGEMTKGNRETLRLFHGLLSNTQFATFMEVVLLNLVDSNVFIRSMLLSCEKFAKQPESGTFGVADDCEMDRMSEFLAVNLVRLLRDLMTIVTMDDINHENICCLNTAIVILVFQHRRERLPAILEALRDHEVKTRKSRPSVVSLLLEDLARAEGAQ
;
A
#
# COMPACT_ATOMS: atom_id res chain seq x y z
N MET A 1 -45.25 -9.82 -35.46
CA MET A 1 -44.33 -9.26 -36.47
C MET A 1 -42.92 -9.72 -36.12
N LEU A 2 -42.23 -10.27 -37.11
CA LEU A 2 -40.93 -10.93 -37.07
C LEU A 2 -39.74 -9.96 -36.94
N ARG A 3 -38.59 -10.52 -36.49
CA ARG A 3 -37.17 -10.10 -36.69
C ARG A 3 -36.68 -8.92 -35.83
N THR A 4 -35.47 -8.90 -35.26
CA THR A 4 -34.23 -9.70 -35.40
C THR A 4 -33.38 -9.50 -34.14
N GLY A 5 -32.88 -10.57 -33.54
CA GLY A 5 -31.88 -10.51 -32.47
C GLY A 5 -30.49 -10.29 -33.05
N VAL A 6 -29.81 -9.26 -32.58
CA VAL A 6 -28.36 -9.06 -32.79
C VAL A 6 -27.68 -9.59 -31.53
N VAL A 7 -27.00 -10.73 -31.68
CA VAL A 7 -26.05 -11.24 -30.68
C VAL A 7 -24.82 -10.35 -30.80
N ALA A 8 -24.55 -9.53 -29.78
CA ALA A 8 -23.29 -8.80 -29.70
C ALA A 8 -22.18 -9.84 -29.51
N MET A 9 -21.36 -10.02 -30.55
CA MET A 9 -20.13 -10.81 -30.46
C MET A 9 -19.20 -10.14 -29.45
N TYR A 10 -18.81 -10.94 -28.47
CA TYR A 10 -17.66 -10.74 -27.61
C TYR A 10 -16.42 -10.53 -28.49
N GLU A 11 -15.84 -9.33 -28.50
CA GLU A 11 -14.46 -9.10 -28.93
C GLU A 11 -13.57 -9.26 -27.68
N PRO A 12 -12.88 -10.41 -27.48
CA PRO A 12 -11.69 -10.40 -26.65
C PRO A 12 -10.60 -9.66 -27.44
N PHE A 13 -9.62 -9.08 -26.74
CA PHE A 13 -8.49 -8.35 -27.33
C PHE A 13 -8.73 -6.86 -27.56
N SER A 14 -9.12 -6.18 -26.48
CA SER A 14 -8.75 -4.79 -26.23
C SER A 14 -7.25 -4.68 -25.91
N SER A 15 -6.69 -3.48 -26.02
CA SER A 15 -5.29 -3.03 -25.95
C SER A 15 -4.42 -3.49 -24.75
N GLU A 16 -4.89 -4.41 -23.91
CA GLU A 16 -4.19 -4.94 -22.72
C GLU A 16 -3.00 -5.85 -23.07
N LEU A 17 -2.96 -6.46 -24.26
CA LEU A 17 -1.86 -7.35 -24.66
C LEU A 17 -0.51 -6.62 -24.75
N ALA A 18 -0.49 -5.32 -25.03
CA ALA A 18 0.74 -4.53 -25.09
C ALA A 18 1.48 -4.49 -23.73
N THR A 19 0.73 -4.42 -22.63
CA THR A 19 1.31 -4.44 -21.27
C THR A 19 1.84 -5.83 -20.88
N SER A 20 1.30 -6.90 -21.47
CA SER A 20 1.71 -8.28 -21.20
C SER A 20 3.05 -8.63 -21.85
N ALA A 21 3.32 -8.09 -23.05
CA ALA A 21 4.62 -8.20 -23.71
C ALA A 21 5.69 -7.41 -22.93
N GLU A 22 5.37 -6.20 -22.45
CA GLU A 22 6.28 -5.39 -21.64
C GLU A 22 6.64 -6.01 -20.28
N PHE A 23 5.72 -6.75 -19.66
CA PHE A 23 5.99 -7.51 -18.44
C PHE A 23 6.94 -8.69 -18.70
N ALA A 24 6.81 -9.37 -19.84
CA ALA A 24 7.79 -10.37 -20.29
C ALA A 24 9.16 -9.73 -20.59
N THR A 25 9.20 -8.50 -21.12
CA THR A 25 10.43 -7.71 -21.33
C THR A 25 11.10 -7.32 -20.00
N LEU A 26 10.32 -7.04 -18.96
CA LEU A 26 10.81 -6.63 -17.64
C LEU A 26 11.53 -7.74 -16.89
N LEU A 27 11.06 -8.99 -17.04
CA LEU A 27 11.75 -10.17 -16.53
C LEU A 27 12.99 -10.55 -17.38
N TYR A 28 13.16 -9.91 -18.54
CA TYR A 28 14.19 -10.24 -19.54
C TYR A 28 15.27 -9.17 -19.70
N HIS A 29 15.20 -8.00 -19.05
CA HIS A 29 16.21 -6.95 -19.21
C HIS A 29 17.57 -7.29 -18.55
N THR A 30 18.29 -8.23 -19.17
CA THR A 30 19.74 -8.23 -19.35
C THR A 30 20.02 -8.63 -20.80
N SER A 31 20.66 -7.72 -21.54
CA SER A 31 21.30 -7.86 -22.87
C SER A 31 20.47 -8.01 -24.16
N ASP A 32 20.54 -6.91 -24.93
CA ASP A 32 20.59 -6.76 -26.40
C ASP A 32 19.32 -6.81 -27.28
N ARG A 33 19.37 -6.00 -28.35
CA ARG A 33 18.24 -5.40 -29.09
C ARG A 33 17.93 -6.09 -30.43
N SER A 34 18.57 -7.22 -30.75
CA SER A 34 18.48 -7.88 -32.06
C SER A 34 17.28 -8.80 -32.27
N ASP A 35 16.54 -9.13 -31.21
CA ASP A 35 15.55 -10.21 -31.24
C ASP A 35 14.12 -9.75 -31.59
N TRP A 36 13.90 -8.43 -31.66
CA TRP A 36 12.58 -7.82 -31.89
C TRP A 36 12.02 -8.10 -33.30
N ASP A 37 12.85 -8.08 -34.34
CA ASP A 37 12.41 -8.38 -35.73
C ASP A 37 11.98 -9.84 -35.92
N THR A 38 12.46 -10.74 -35.06
CA THR A 38 12.10 -12.17 -35.12
C THR A 38 10.75 -12.44 -34.44
N ILE A 39 10.48 -11.73 -33.34
CA ILE A 39 9.22 -11.82 -32.58
C ILE A 39 8.08 -11.19 -33.40
N ASP A 40 8.30 -10.05 -34.03
CA ASP A 40 7.28 -9.36 -34.83
C ASP A 40 6.84 -10.22 -36.04
N ARG A 41 7.77 -10.93 -36.69
CA ARG A 41 7.47 -11.89 -37.78
C ARG A 41 6.72 -13.14 -37.32
N LEU A 42 6.86 -13.54 -36.06
CA LEU A 42 6.16 -14.70 -35.49
C LEU A 42 4.71 -14.36 -35.14
N VAL A 43 4.47 -13.16 -34.62
CA VAL A 43 3.11 -12.69 -34.25
C VAL A 43 2.29 -12.27 -35.48
N THR A 44 2.94 -11.84 -36.55
CA THR A 44 2.29 -11.44 -37.82
C THR A 44 2.20 -12.55 -38.87
N HIS A 45 2.60 -13.79 -38.54
CA HIS A 45 2.64 -14.88 -39.51
C HIS A 45 1.22 -15.26 -39.99
N PRO A 46 0.94 -15.33 -41.31
CA PRO A 46 -0.41 -15.51 -41.87
C PRO A 46 -1.09 -16.86 -41.55
N ALA A 47 -0.44 -17.74 -40.78
CA ALA A 47 -1.00 -18.97 -40.25
C ALA A 47 -1.70 -18.76 -38.88
N LEU A 48 -1.37 -17.67 -38.18
CA LEU A 48 -2.11 -17.17 -37.03
C LEU A 48 -3.12 -16.18 -37.59
N GLY A 49 -4.36 -16.63 -37.80
CA GLY A 49 -5.43 -15.75 -38.29
C GLY A 49 -5.63 -14.54 -37.37
N SER A 50 -6.33 -13.52 -37.85
CA SER A 50 -6.59 -12.23 -37.17
C SER A 50 -7.32 -12.30 -35.82
N SER A 51 -7.55 -13.51 -35.29
CA SER A 51 -8.27 -13.81 -34.06
C SER A 51 -7.37 -14.38 -32.95
N GLY A 52 -6.07 -14.63 -33.19
CA GLY A 52 -5.18 -15.21 -32.17
C GLY A 52 -5.61 -16.59 -31.65
N ASP A 53 -6.47 -17.29 -32.38
CA ASP A 53 -7.11 -18.53 -31.94
C ASP A 53 -6.17 -19.74 -32.11
N LEU A 54 -5.60 -20.20 -31.00
CA LEU A 54 -4.70 -21.37 -30.93
C LEU A 54 -5.44 -22.70 -31.18
N THR A 55 -6.77 -22.72 -31.33
CA THR A 55 -7.52 -23.94 -31.66
C THR A 55 -7.15 -24.53 -33.03
N ILE A 56 -6.60 -23.72 -33.94
CA ILE A 56 -6.09 -24.17 -35.24
C ILE A 56 -4.92 -25.17 -35.06
N LEU A 57 -4.07 -24.97 -34.04
CA LEU A 57 -2.94 -25.87 -33.77
C LEU A 57 -3.39 -27.23 -33.22
N HIS A 58 -4.49 -27.24 -32.45
CA HIS A 58 -5.12 -28.47 -31.97
C HIS A 58 -5.64 -29.33 -33.14
N ARG A 59 -6.33 -28.68 -34.09
CA ARG A 59 -6.90 -29.33 -35.28
C ARG A 59 -5.83 -29.85 -36.24
N HIS A 60 -4.70 -29.15 -36.36
CA HIS A 60 -3.59 -29.53 -37.24
C HIS A 60 -2.79 -30.72 -36.71
N HIS A 61 -2.78 -30.93 -35.38
CA HIS A 61 -2.17 -32.09 -34.72
C HIS A 61 -3.07 -33.33 -34.77
N GLU A 62 -4.38 -33.19 -34.53
CA GLU A 62 -5.34 -34.30 -34.69
C GLU A 62 -5.35 -34.85 -36.13
N ALA A 63 -5.29 -33.95 -37.13
CA ALA A 63 -5.16 -34.35 -38.53
C ALA A 63 -3.83 -35.07 -38.84
N ARG A 64 -2.74 -34.71 -38.15
CA ARG A 64 -1.42 -35.37 -38.28
C ARG A 64 -1.34 -36.71 -37.54
N ALA A 65 -1.98 -36.84 -36.38
CA ALA A 65 -2.09 -38.09 -35.64
C ALA A 65 -3.00 -39.09 -36.37
N ALA A 66 -4.07 -38.60 -37.01
CA ALA A 66 -4.90 -39.40 -37.92
C ALA A 66 -4.14 -39.85 -39.18
N ALA A 67 -3.29 -38.98 -39.76
CA ALA A 67 -2.46 -39.34 -40.91
C ALA A 67 -1.32 -40.31 -40.55
N ALA A 68 -0.74 -40.20 -39.35
CA ALA A 68 0.32 -41.10 -38.87
C ALA A 68 -0.22 -42.48 -38.47
N SER A 69 -1.44 -42.56 -37.91
CA SER A 69 -2.12 -43.84 -37.63
C SER A 69 -2.63 -44.54 -38.88
N ALA A 70 -2.97 -43.80 -39.94
CA ALA A 70 -3.29 -44.37 -41.26
C ALA A 70 -2.05 -44.89 -42.02
N ALA A 71 -0.85 -44.41 -41.69
CA ALA A 71 0.41 -44.84 -42.30
C ALA A 71 1.11 -46.00 -41.58
N ALA A 72 0.62 -46.41 -40.40
CA ALA A 72 1.23 -47.44 -39.55
C ALA A 72 0.44 -48.76 -39.53
N GLY A 73 -0.37 -49.02 -40.54
CA GLY A 73 -1.08 -50.29 -40.73
C GLY A 73 -0.33 -51.23 -41.66
N GLU A 74 0.80 -51.78 -41.21
CA GLU A 74 1.42 -53.04 -41.68
C GLU A 74 2.77 -53.23 -40.94
N ASP A 75 2.72 -53.75 -39.71
CA ASP A 75 3.53 -54.90 -39.26
C ASP A 75 3.32 -55.16 -37.76
N ALA A 76 3.16 -56.44 -37.43
CA ALA A 76 2.76 -56.96 -36.14
C ALA A 76 3.95 -57.22 -35.19
N ASP A 77 3.59 -57.36 -33.91
CA ASP A 77 4.31 -57.99 -32.79
C ASP A 77 5.37 -57.18 -32.01
N ALA A 78 4.91 -56.50 -30.95
CA ALA A 78 5.42 -56.66 -29.58
C ALA A 78 4.58 -55.85 -28.56
N ALA A 79 4.12 -56.49 -27.49
CA ALA A 79 3.43 -55.88 -26.34
C ALA A 79 4.39 -55.71 -25.13
N PRO A 80 3.97 -55.15 -23.98
CA PRO A 80 3.84 -53.72 -23.73
C PRO A 80 4.69 -53.28 -22.51
N SER A 81 5.17 -52.03 -22.44
CA SER A 81 5.63 -51.49 -21.15
C SER A 81 5.42 -49.99 -21.01
N SER A 82 4.97 -49.64 -19.81
CA SER A 82 4.79 -48.33 -19.16
C SER A 82 3.84 -47.32 -19.84
N ALA A 83 2.60 -47.33 -19.35
CA ALA A 83 1.71 -46.18 -19.40
C ALA A 83 2.38 -44.93 -18.79
N GLN A 84 2.63 -43.92 -19.63
CA GLN A 84 2.93 -42.56 -19.16
C GLN A 84 1.67 -41.93 -18.57
N PRO A 85 1.77 -41.14 -17.48
CA PRO A 85 0.63 -40.42 -16.93
C PRO A 85 0.14 -39.34 -17.91
N PRO A 86 -1.14 -38.94 -17.83
CA PRO A 86 -1.71 -37.96 -18.75
C PRO A 86 -0.97 -36.64 -18.61
N GLN A 87 -0.36 -36.16 -19.70
CA GLN A 87 0.26 -34.85 -19.73
C GLN A 87 -0.82 -33.80 -19.47
N THR A 88 -0.62 -32.97 -18.45
CA THR A 88 -1.51 -31.85 -18.13
C THR A 88 -1.60 -30.90 -19.33
N PRO A 89 -2.77 -30.31 -19.62
CA PRO A 89 -2.95 -29.43 -20.80
C PRO A 89 -1.94 -28.29 -20.85
N PHE A 90 -1.56 -27.76 -19.68
CA PHE A 90 -0.46 -26.79 -19.49
C PHE A 90 0.89 -27.20 -20.11
N SER A 91 1.22 -28.50 -20.11
CA SER A 91 2.50 -28.99 -20.65
C SER A 91 2.54 -28.94 -22.18
N VAL A 92 1.39 -29.07 -22.83
CA VAL A 92 1.29 -29.25 -24.28
C VAL A 92 1.40 -27.93 -25.03
N GLU A 93 0.73 -26.89 -24.53
CA GLU A 93 0.79 -25.52 -25.09
C GLU A 93 2.22 -24.95 -25.01
N THR A 94 2.88 -25.18 -23.88
CA THR A 94 4.29 -24.84 -23.62
C THR A 94 5.25 -25.62 -24.54
N ALA A 95 4.89 -26.82 -24.98
CA ALA A 95 5.72 -27.63 -25.88
C ALA A 95 5.58 -27.19 -27.34
N ILE A 96 4.40 -26.76 -27.78
CA ILE A 96 4.12 -26.36 -29.16
C ILE A 96 4.78 -25.02 -29.51
N LEU A 97 4.68 -24.02 -28.63
CA LEU A 97 5.39 -22.75 -28.83
C LEU A 97 6.92 -22.94 -28.74
N ARG A 98 7.39 -23.89 -27.92
CA ARG A 98 8.81 -24.31 -27.88
C ARG A 98 9.23 -25.03 -29.16
N ASP A 99 8.36 -25.73 -29.88
CA ASP A 99 8.74 -26.29 -31.19
C ASP A 99 8.82 -25.19 -32.27
N LEU A 100 7.91 -24.21 -32.21
CA LEU A 100 7.84 -23.09 -33.16
C LEU A 100 9.03 -22.13 -33.06
N ILE A 101 9.52 -21.82 -31.86
CA ILE A 101 10.66 -20.91 -31.65
C ILE A 101 11.99 -21.55 -32.14
N TYR A 102 12.09 -22.88 -32.15
CA TYR A 102 13.38 -23.59 -32.23
C TYR A 102 13.68 -24.26 -33.56
N ARG A 103 12.81 -24.08 -34.55
CA ARG A 103 12.85 -24.85 -35.80
C ARG A 103 14.13 -24.72 -36.65
N ASN A 104 15.10 -23.86 -36.30
CA ASN A 104 16.26 -23.57 -37.16
C ASN A 104 17.60 -23.25 -36.45
N ARG A 105 17.92 -23.73 -35.23
CA ARG A 105 19.12 -23.21 -34.49
C ARG A 105 20.16 -24.24 -34.03
N THR A 106 21.42 -23.81 -33.93
CA THR A 106 22.62 -24.61 -33.61
C THR A 106 22.77 -24.89 -32.10
N PRO A 107 23.54 -25.92 -31.68
CA PRO A 107 23.46 -26.50 -30.32
C PRO A 107 23.93 -25.61 -29.15
N ASP A 108 24.97 -24.79 -29.34
CA ASP A 108 25.56 -23.98 -28.24
C ASP A 108 24.74 -22.72 -27.90
N GLN A 109 23.99 -22.18 -28.87
CA GLN A 109 23.02 -21.10 -28.65
C GLN A 109 21.77 -21.60 -27.90
N ARG A 110 21.42 -22.88 -28.06
CA ARG A 110 20.20 -23.44 -27.44
C ARG A 110 20.19 -23.34 -25.93
N ALA A 111 21.27 -23.64 -25.21
CA ALA A 111 21.17 -23.79 -23.74
C ALA A 111 20.91 -22.47 -22.97
N ARG A 112 21.47 -21.34 -23.44
CA ARG A 112 21.27 -20.02 -22.81
C ARG A 112 19.95 -19.39 -23.28
N GLU A 113 19.66 -19.49 -24.57
CA GLU A 113 18.39 -19.07 -25.18
C GLU A 113 17.22 -19.97 -24.69
N ASP A 114 17.49 -21.21 -24.23
CA ASP A 114 16.51 -22.13 -23.64
C ASP A 114 15.98 -21.67 -22.30
N ALA A 115 16.85 -21.14 -21.44
CA ALA A 115 16.43 -20.58 -20.17
C ALA A 115 15.58 -19.31 -20.40
N GLU A 116 16.02 -18.47 -21.33
CA GLU A 116 15.37 -17.21 -21.71
C GLU A 116 13.99 -17.44 -22.34
N ALA A 117 13.89 -18.34 -23.32
CA ALA A 117 12.61 -18.70 -23.94
C ALA A 117 11.67 -19.41 -22.96
N GLN A 118 12.19 -20.22 -22.02
CA GLN A 118 11.39 -20.78 -20.94
C GLN A 118 10.84 -19.71 -19.99
N VAL A 119 11.61 -18.67 -19.69
CA VAL A 119 11.15 -17.53 -18.88
C VAL A 119 10.08 -16.76 -19.64
N ILE A 120 10.31 -16.40 -20.90
CA ILE A 120 9.32 -15.69 -21.74
C ILE A 120 8.01 -16.49 -21.81
N MET A 121 8.09 -17.79 -22.08
CA MET A 121 6.92 -18.65 -22.13
C MET A 121 6.17 -18.69 -20.80
N LYS A 122 6.88 -18.87 -19.68
CA LYS A 122 6.25 -18.84 -18.35
C LYS A 122 5.61 -17.48 -18.07
N SER A 123 6.23 -16.38 -18.49
CA SER A 123 5.69 -15.02 -18.35
C SER A 123 4.40 -14.83 -19.14
N ILE A 124 4.33 -15.32 -20.39
CA ILE A 124 3.11 -15.27 -21.22
C ILE A 124 1.99 -16.07 -20.56
N VAL A 125 2.31 -17.26 -20.04
CA VAL A 125 1.34 -18.13 -19.38
C VAL A 125 0.86 -17.55 -18.04
N LEU A 126 1.72 -16.83 -17.31
CA LEU A 126 1.38 -16.22 -16.01
C LEU A 126 0.73 -14.85 -16.14
N ALA A 127 0.86 -14.17 -17.29
CA ALA A 127 0.31 -12.82 -17.49
C ALA A 127 -1.19 -12.69 -17.16
N PRO A 128 -2.07 -13.66 -17.52
CA PRO A 128 -3.48 -13.61 -17.14
C PRO A 128 -3.71 -13.73 -15.62
N TYR A 129 -2.80 -14.37 -14.90
CA TYR A 129 -2.87 -14.66 -13.47
C TYR A 129 -2.12 -13.64 -12.60
N ARG A 130 -1.79 -12.47 -13.14
CA ARG A 130 -0.98 -11.44 -12.47
C ARG A 130 -1.55 -11.03 -11.10
N VAL A 131 -2.87 -10.90 -10.99
CA VAL A 131 -3.54 -10.50 -9.74
C VAL A 131 -3.41 -11.62 -8.70
N GLU A 132 -3.59 -12.87 -9.12
CA GLU A 132 -3.49 -14.08 -8.30
C GLU A 132 -2.06 -14.32 -7.82
N VAL A 133 -1.07 -14.10 -8.69
CA VAL A 133 0.35 -14.21 -8.31
C VAL A 133 0.69 -13.20 -7.21
N LEU A 134 0.30 -11.93 -7.38
CA LEU A 134 0.50 -10.91 -6.34
C LEU A 134 -0.26 -11.26 -5.06
N PHE A 135 -1.48 -11.78 -5.17
CA PHE A 135 -2.28 -12.22 -4.03
C PHE A 135 -1.62 -13.37 -3.25
N VAL A 136 -1.06 -14.36 -3.94
CA VAL A 136 -0.32 -15.47 -3.29
C VAL A 136 0.89 -14.91 -2.55
N LEU A 137 1.67 -14.02 -3.16
CA LEU A 137 2.80 -13.37 -2.50
C LEU A 137 2.36 -12.57 -1.27
N CYS A 138 1.27 -11.80 -1.37
CA CYS A 138 0.69 -11.08 -0.24
C CYS A 138 0.30 -12.03 0.91
N THR A 139 -0.28 -13.18 0.57
CA THR A 139 -0.71 -14.19 1.56
C THR A 139 0.49 -14.78 2.30
N LEU A 140 1.60 -15.03 1.61
CA LEU A 140 2.84 -15.50 2.23
C LEU A 140 3.41 -14.46 3.22
N LEU A 141 3.31 -13.17 2.90
CA LEU A 141 3.79 -12.07 3.75
C LEU A 141 2.86 -11.71 4.91
N ASN A 142 1.66 -12.30 4.99
CA ASN A 142 0.75 -12.17 6.13
C ASN A 142 0.74 -13.43 7.03
N GLY A 143 1.54 -14.45 6.69
CA GLY A 143 1.59 -15.71 7.43
C GLY A 143 2.55 -15.71 8.63
N LYS A 144 2.56 -16.82 9.37
CA LYS A 144 3.48 -17.03 10.52
C LYS A 144 4.97 -16.94 10.17
N ARG A 145 5.31 -17.15 8.89
CA ARG A 145 6.67 -17.10 8.35
C ARG A 145 6.95 -15.82 7.55
N LYS A 146 6.20 -14.74 7.82
CA LYS A 146 6.29 -13.50 7.03
C LYS A 146 7.71 -12.96 6.93
N VAL A 147 8.47 -12.99 8.02
CA VAL A 147 9.86 -12.49 8.09
C VAL A 147 10.76 -13.24 7.12
N ASP A 148 10.73 -14.58 7.15
CA ASP A 148 11.47 -15.45 6.21
C ASP A 148 11.13 -15.16 4.75
N PHE A 149 9.84 -14.93 4.44
CA PHE A 149 9.41 -14.64 3.08
C PHE A 149 9.80 -13.23 2.64
N GLN A 150 9.75 -12.24 3.52
CA GLN A 150 10.24 -10.88 3.24
C GLN A 150 11.73 -10.91 2.90
N GLU A 151 12.55 -11.60 3.71
CA GLU A 151 13.99 -11.75 3.46
C GLU A 151 14.27 -12.45 2.13
N ARG A 152 13.61 -13.59 1.90
CA ARG A 152 13.84 -14.37 0.68
C ARG A 152 13.38 -13.62 -0.58
N LEU A 153 12.28 -12.88 -0.51
CA LEU A 153 11.81 -12.05 -1.62
C LEU A 153 12.72 -10.83 -1.84
N ALA A 154 13.27 -10.26 -0.77
CA ALA A 154 14.28 -9.21 -0.86
C ALA A 154 15.54 -9.71 -1.59
N GLU A 155 16.08 -10.87 -1.19
CA GLU A 155 17.23 -11.53 -1.84
C GLU A 155 16.97 -11.86 -3.32
N MET A 156 15.72 -12.20 -3.65
CA MET A 156 15.29 -12.47 -5.03
C MET A 156 15.05 -11.20 -5.86
N GLY A 157 15.27 -9.99 -5.31
CA GLY A 157 15.12 -8.74 -6.06
C GLY A 157 13.67 -8.29 -6.24
N LEU A 158 12.77 -8.65 -5.32
CA LEU A 158 11.35 -8.26 -5.40
C LEU A 158 11.21 -6.73 -5.50
N VAL A 159 11.91 -5.96 -4.67
CA VAL A 159 11.75 -4.50 -4.62
C VAL A 159 12.20 -3.83 -5.92
N THR A 160 13.28 -4.32 -6.54
CA THR A 160 13.72 -3.87 -7.87
C THR A 160 12.62 -4.11 -8.90
N THR A 161 12.00 -5.29 -8.88
CA THR A 161 10.89 -5.63 -9.78
C THR A 161 9.68 -4.72 -9.54
N LEU A 162 9.30 -4.49 -8.27
CA LEU A 162 8.20 -3.62 -7.91
C LEU A 162 8.46 -2.15 -8.32
N ASN A 163 9.70 -1.68 -8.18
CA ASN A 163 10.10 -0.33 -8.58
C ASN A 163 9.92 -0.12 -10.09
N LEU A 164 10.26 -1.12 -10.91
CA LEU A 164 10.08 -1.06 -12.35
C LEU A 164 8.61 -1.23 -12.77
N MET A 165 7.87 -2.11 -12.09
CA MET A 165 6.43 -2.25 -12.30
C MET A 165 5.67 -0.95 -11.98
N PHE A 166 6.10 -0.21 -10.95
CA PHE A 166 5.50 1.07 -10.58
C PHE A 166 5.47 2.05 -11.74
N ASP A 167 6.56 2.15 -12.50
CA ASP A 167 6.71 3.07 -13.64
C ASP A 167 5.81 2.70 -14.83
N LYS A 168 5.30 1.47 -14.87
CA LYS A 168 4.38 0.99 -15.90
C LYS A 168 2.92 1.29 -15.58
N PHE A 169 2.61 1.61 -14.33
CA PHE A 169 1.25 1.98 -13.95
C PHE A 169 0.99 3.45 -14.27
N GLN A 170 -0.19 3.70 -14.84
CA GLN A 170 -0.72 5.06 -14.99
C GLN A 170 -1.44 5.46 -13.71
N TRP A 171 -0.81 6.29 -12.88
CA TRP A 171 -1.39 6.75 -11.60
C TRP A 171 -2.28 7.98 -11.74
N ASP A 172 -2.12 8.77 -12.80
CA ASP A 172 -2.74 10.10 -12.96
C ASP A 172 -4.03 10.08 -13.80
N ALA A 173 -4.62 8.90 -14.00
CA ALA A 173 -5.80 8.76 -14.84
C ALA A 173 -7.01 9.39 -14.12
N THR A 174 -7.21 10.69 -14.34
CA THR A 174 -8.55 11.25 -14.48
C THR A 174 -9.21 10.40 -15.56
N VAL A 175 -10.03 9.42 -15.14
CA VAL A 175 -10.80 8.60 -16.06
C VAL A 175 -11.69 9.57 -16.80
N THR A 176 -11.27 9.99 -17.99
CA THR A 176 -12.21 10.59 -18.93
C THR A 176 -13.21 9.48 -19.17
N PRO A 177 -14.50 9.67 -18.86
CA PRO A 177 -15.49 8.60 -19.02
C PRO A 177 -15.56 8.30 -20.51
N SER A 178 -14.76 7.33 -20.95
CA SER A 178 -14.86 6.77 -22.28
C SER A 178 -16.20 6.05 -22.32
N PRO A 179 -17.10 6.39 -23.25
CA PRO A 179 -18.44 5.80 -23.32
C PRO A 179 -18.44 4.29 -23.60
N ALA A 180 -17.26 3.66 -23.72
CA ALA A 180 -17.07 2.25 -23.99
C ALA A 180 -16.72 1.38 -22.76
N HIS A 181 -16.45 1.98 -21.59
CA HIS A 181 -16.19 1.20 -20.36
C HIS A 181 -17.43 1.17 -19.47
N GLU A 182 -18.29 0.17 -19.69
CA GLU A 182 -19.30 -0.19 -18.71
C GLU A 182 -18.57 -0.79 -17.50
N PRO A 183 -18.72 -0.24 -16.27
CA PRO A 183 -18.05 -0.79 -15.13
C PRO A 183 -18.52 -2.21 -14.84
N LEU A 184 -17.62 -3.05 -14.32
CA LEU A 184 -17.89 -4.49 -14.10
C LEU A 184 -19.14 -4.76 -13.25
N HIS A 185 -19.52 -3.79 -12.41
CA HIS A 185 -20.68 -3.85 -11.52
C HIS A 185 -21.74 -2.76 -11.78
N GLY A 186 -21.69 -2.10 -12.95
CA GLY A 186 -22.66 -1.08 -13.35
C GLY A 186 -22.29 0.35 -12.95
N PRO A 187 -23.19 1.32 -13.16
CA PRO A 187 -22.88 2.75 -13.03
C PRO A 187 -22.42 3.13 -11.62
N GLY A 188 -21.28 3.82 -11.50
CA GLY A 188 -20.73 4.31 -10.23
C GLY A 188 -19.74 3.37 -9.53
N CYS A 189 -19.28 2.31 -10.19
CA CYS A 189 -18.27 1.39 -9.66
C CYS A 189 -16.90 1.63 -10.35
N ASP A 190 -15.82 1.81 -9.59
CA ASP A 190 -14.46 1.97 -10.14
C ASP A 190 -13.70 0.64 -10.28
N CYS A 191 -14.40 -0.50 -10.11
CA CYS A 191 -13.78 -1.82 -10.18
C CYS A 191 -13.42 -2.18 -11.63
N SER A 192 -12.12 -2.18 -11.91
CA SER A 192 -11.52 -2.70 -13.14
C SER A 192 -10.43 -3.72 -12.83
N LEU A 193 -10.00 -4.48 -13.86
CA LEU A 193 -8.86 -5.38 -13.75
C LEU A 193 -7.56 -4.61 -13.44
N ASP A 194 -7.43 -3.39 -13.98
CA ASP A 194 -6.33 -2.47 -13.70
C ASP A 194 -6.33 -2.00 -12.24
N ALA A 195 -7.48 -1.59 -11.71
CA ALA A 195 -7.63 -1.19 -10.32
C ALA A 195 -7.30 -2.35 -9.37
N SER A 196 -7.79 -3.56 -9.69
CA SER A 196 -7.51 -4.77 -8.92
C SER A 196 -6.01 -5.08 -8.89
N LEU A 197 -5.34 -4.95 -10.03
CA LEU A 197 -3.90 -5.16 -10.13
C LEU A 197 -3.11 -4.14 -9.29
N LYS A 198 -3.41 -2.84 -9.44
CA LYS A 198 -2.74 -1.77 -8.69
C LYS A 198 -2.95 -1.91 -7.18
N ILE A 199 -4.16 -2.25 -6.74
CA ILE A 199 -4.47 -2.47 -5.32
C ILE A 199 -3.68 -3.67 -4.78
N GLN A 200 -3.65 -4.80 -5.50
CA GLN A 200 -2.88 -5.97 -5.05
C GLN A 200 -1.37 -5.71 -5.08
N PHE A 201 -0.89 -4.91 -6.02
CA PHE A 201 0.50 -4.44 -6.07
C PHE A 201 0.85 -3.59 -4.84
N LEU A 202 0.00 -2.62 -4.47
CA LEU A 202 0.21 -1.80 -3.28
C LEU A 202 0.12 -2.63 -1.99
N ARG A 203 -0.81 -3.58 -1.91
CA ARG A 203 -0.88 -4.55 -0.80
C ARG A 203 0.41 -5.35 -0.62
N LEU A 204 1.04 -5.74 -1.72
CA LEU A 204 2.30 -6.46 -1.69
C LEU A 204 3.41 -5.60 -1.06
N ILE A 205 3.50 -4.34 -1.45
CA ILE A 205 4.46 -3.37 -0.90
C ILE A 205 4.19 -3.12 0.59
N HIS A 206 2.93 -2.88 0.95
CA HIS A 206 2.50 -2.72 2.35
C HIS A 206 2.93 -3.93 3.20
N ASN A 207 2.58 -5.15 2.78
CA ASN A 207 2.90 -6.36 3.55
C ASN A 207 4.41 -6.66 3.57
N PHE A 208 5.16 -6.23 2.55
CA PHE A 208 6.61 -6.32 2.55
C PHE A 208 7.24 -5.42 3.63
N CYS A 209 6.70 -4.21 3.82
CA CYS A 209 7.17 -3.26 4.83
C CYS A 209 6.67 -3.58 6.25
N ASP A 210 5.51 -4.22 6.38
CA ASP A 210 4.85 -4.45 7.68
C ASP A 210 5.51 -5.55 8.52
N ARG A 211 6.60 -5.19 9.23
CA ARG A 211 7.38 -6.09 10.10
C ARG A 211 7.00 -5.99 11.59
N ASP A 212 6.58 -7.12 12.15
CA ASP A 212 6.15 -7.24 13.57
C ASP A 212 7.30 -7.52 14.55
N TYR A 213 8.47 -7.95 14.08
CA TYR A 213 9.61 -8.31 14.94
C TYR A 213 10.94 -7.88 14.31
N SER A 214 11.96 -7.72 15.17
CA SER A 214 13.25 -7.02 14.99
C SER A 214 13.96 -7.15 13.64
N ASP A 215 14.73 -6.11 13.33
CA ASP A 215 15.37 -5.77 12.04
C ASP A 215 14.36 -5.37 10.95
N ASN A 216 14.27 -4.07 10.68
CA ASN A 216 13.39 -3.50 9.66
C ASN A 216 14.21 -2.91 8.49
N SER A 217 15.42 -3.42 8.25
CA SER A 217 16.34 -2.90 7.23
C SER A 217 15.90 -3.21 5.79
N SER A 218 15.20 -4.33 5.55
CA SER A 218 14.78 -4.71 4.19
C SER A 218 13.85 -3.69 3.54
N LYS A 219 13.08 -2.91 4.31
CA LYS A 219 12.25 -1.82 3.76
C LYS A 219 13.10 -0.70 3.17
N LEU A 220 14.36 -0.55 3.58
CA LEU A 220 15.27 0.45 3.02
C LEU A 220 15.60 0.16 1.55
N LEU A 221 15.34 -1.06 1.07
CA LEU A 221 15.40 -1.39 -0.36
C LEU A 221 14.40 -0.57 -1.20
N LEU A 222 13.38 0.04 -0.58
CA LEU A 222 12.47 0.96 -1.27
C LEU A 222 13.13 2.32 -1.58
N LEU A 223 14.29 2.61 -1.00
CA LEU A 223 15.08 3.80 -1.28
C LEU A 223 16.17 3.47 -2.30
N SER A 224 16.53 4.44 -3.15
CA SER A 224 17.74 4.34 -3.97
C SER A 224 19.01 4.56 -3.14
N GLU A 225 20.17 4.22 -3.70
CA GLU A 225 21.46 4.50 -3.04
C GLU A 225 21.65 6.00 -2.77
N HIS A 226 21.20 6.84 -3.71
CA HIS A 226 21.21 8.29 -3.56
C HIS A 226 20.33 8.74 -2.38
N GLU A 227 19.12 8.19 -2.25
CA GLU A 227 18.21 8.54 -1.16
C GLU A 227 18.71 8.06 0.21
N ILE A 228 19.39 6.91 0.27
CA ILE A 228 20.04 6.42 1.48
C ILE A 228 21.15 7.40 1.92
N GLN A 229 21.94 7.94 0.98
CA GLN A 229 22.93 8.97 1.28
C GLN A 229 22.27 10.22 1.85
N LEU A 230 21.22 10.74 1.20
CA LEU A 230 20.45 11.90 1.67
C LEU A 230 19.83 11.67 3.06
N MET A 231 19.34 10.46 3.33
CA MET A 231 18.80 10.07 4.64
C MET A 231 19.89 10.10 5.72
N ASN A 232 21.09 9.62 5.40
CA ASN A 232 22.21 9.55 6.35
C ASN A 232 22.89 10.91 6.58
N GLU A 233 22.92 11.79 5.58
CA GLU A 233 23.44 13.16 5.70
C GLU A 233 22.59 14.03 6.65
N GLY A 234 21.29 13.72 6.77
CA GLY A 234 20.36 14.49 7.60
C GLY A 234 20.23 15.95 7.14
N GLY A 235 19.85 16.84 8.06
CA GLY A 235 19.67 18.27 7.80
C GLY A 235 18.27 18.65 7.30
N SER A 236 18.03 19.94 7.11
CA SER A 236 16.68 20.51 6.87
C SER A 236 16.30 20.69 5.39
N THR A 237 17.16 20.30 4.46
CA THR A 237 16.92 20.48 3.03
C THR A 237 15.76 19.59 2.56
N SER A 238 14.85 20.16 1.76
CA SER A 238 13.74 19.42 1.15
C SER A 238 14.27 18.33 0.21
N ILE A 239 13.67 17.16 0.26
CA ILE A 239 13.94 16.06 -0.68
C ILE A 239 13.24 16.35 -2.00
N ASN A 240 13.99 16.28 -3.10
CA ASN A 240 13.44 16.46 -4.44
C ASN A 240 12.87 15.14 -4.97
N LEU A 241 11.54 15.05 -5.09
CA LEU A 241 10.85 13.88 -5.61
C LEU A 241 10.92 13.75 -7.14
N ASP A 242 11.51 14.70 -7.87
CA ASP A 242 11.72 14.66 -9.32
C ASP A 242 13.09 14.09 -9.71
N HIS A 243 13.91 13.66 -8.73
CA HIS A 243 15.21 13.09 -9.01
C HIS A 243 15.07 11.82 -9.87
N ALA A 244 15.90 11.68 -10.90
CA ALA A 244 15.81 10.56 -11.84
C ALA A 244 16.08 9.20 -11.18
N ASP A 245 16.97 9.18 -10.19
CA ASP A 245 17.32 7.98 -9.40
C ASP A 245 16.52 7.92 -8.08
N LYS A 246 15.21 8.12 -8.15
CA LYS A 246 14.32 8.01 -6.98
C LYS A 246 13.87 6.56 -6.76
N GLY A 247 13.86 6.15 -5.50
CA GLY A 247 13.41 4.83 -5.08
C GLY A 247 11.89 4.70 -5.12
N LEU A 248 11.43 3.46 -4.95
CA LEU A 248 10.01 3.12 -4.94
C LEU A 248 9.23 3.92 -3.88
N LEU A 249 9.80 4.19 -2.70
CA LEU A 249 9.12 4.99 -1.67
C LEU A 249 8.81 6.41 -2.17
N SER A 250 9.81 7.09 -2.74
CA SER A 250 9.63 8.44 -3.28
C SER A 250 8.64 8.48 -4.45
N LYS A 251 8.60 7.43 -5.28
CA LYS A 251 7.58 7.29 -6.33
C LYS A 251 6.16 7.14 -5.76
N ILE A 252 5.99 6.32 -4.71
CA ILE A 252 4.72 6.17 -3.99
C ILE A 252 4.28 7.51 -3.37
N ILE A 253 5.21 8.21 -2.72
CA ILE A 253 4.94 9.53 -2.13
C ILE A 253 4.51 10.53 -3.19
N HIS A 254 5.21 10.57 -4.32
CA HIS A 254 4.85 11.45 -5.45
C HIS A 254 3.43 11.16 -5.94
N ALA A 255 3.13 9.89 -6.24
CA ALA A 255 1.80 9.49 -6.68
C ALA A 255 0.71 9.82 -5.64
N LEU A 256 0.97 9.61 -4.34
CA LEU A 256 0.03 9.95 -3.26
C LEU A 256 -0.33 11.44 -3.21
N ILE A 257 0.67 12.31 -3.43
CA ILE A 257 0.47 13.76 -3.45
C ILE A 257 -0.39 14.17 -4.65
N GLU A 258 -0.20 13.53 -5.80
CA GLU A 258 -0.93 13.82 -7.04
C GLU A 258 -2.34 13.21 -7.08
N GLN A 259 -2.61 12.19 -6.26
CA GLN A 259 -3.92 11.53 -6.25
C GLN A 259 -5.06 12.50 -5.86
N PRO A 260 -6.17 12.50 -6.63
CA PRO A 260 -7.42 13.13 -6.21
C PRO A 260 -7.93 12.63 -4.86
N VAL A 261 -8.71 13.46 -4.18
CA VAL A 261 -9.27 13.15 -2.84
C VAL A 261 -10.25 11.97 -2.85
N ASP A 262 -10.89 11.71 -3.98
CA ASP A 262 -11.84 10.62 -4.24
C ASP A 262 -11.19 9.38 -4.84
N SER A 263 -9.87 9.39 -5.08
CA SER A 263 -9.15 8.25 -5.63
C SER A 263 -9.14 7.06 -4.66
N ILE A 264 -9.57 5.91 -5.15
CA ILE A 264 -9.50 4.62 -4.43
C ILE A 264 -8.06 4.22 -4.09
N TYR A 265 -7.05 4.76 -4.78
CA TYR A 265 -5.64 4.45 -4.55
C TYR A 265 -5.04 5.24 -3.39
N ARG A 266 -5.65 6.38 -3.02
CA ARG A 266 -5.11 7.29 -2.00
C ARG A 266 -4.86 6.58 -0.67
N PHE A 267 -5.84 5.79 -0.22
CA PHE A 267 -5.71 4.98 1.00
C PHE A 267 -4.55 3.99 0.90
N TRP A 268 -4.47 3.20 -0.18
CA TRP A 268 -3.44 2.17 -0.34
C TRP A 268 -2.03 2.74 -0.45
N LEU A 269 -1.86 3.85 -1.17
CA LEU A 269 -0.58 4.56 -1.27
C LEU A 269 -0.15 5.09 0.11
N ALA A 270 -1.08 5.70 0.85
CA ALA A 270 -0.84 6.15 2.22
C ALA A 270 -0.43 4.98 3.14
N SER A 271 -1.13 3.85 3.08
CA SER A 271 -0.80 2.65 3.86
C SER A 271 0.60 2.12 3.57
N CYS A 272 1.09 2.19 2.32
CA CYS A 272 2.47 1.80 2.01
C CYS A 272 3.50 2.70 2.72
N VAL A 273 3.28 4.02 2.71
CA VAL A 273 4.18 4.98 3.40
C VAL A 273 4.08 4.80 4.92
N GLU A 274 2.89 4.57 5.45
CA GLU A 274 2.67 4.30 6.87
C GLU A 274 3.37 3.02 7.30
N ALA A 275 3.25 1.93 6.54
CA ALA A 275 3.93 0.67 6.82
C ALA A 275 5.45 0.82 6.78
N PHE A 276 5.99 1.65 5.88
CA PHE A 276 7.42 2.01 5.89
C PHE A 276 7.80 2.77 7.17
N LEU A 277 6.98 3.72 7.61
CA LEU A 277 7.23 4.52 8.82
C LEU A 277 7.01 3.75 10.13
N ARG A 278 6.29 2.61 10.08
CA ARG A 278 6.07 1.77 11.25
C ARG A 278 7.41 1.29 11.80
N ARG A 279 7.70 1.71 13.03
CA ARG A 279 9.00 1.49 13.72
C ARG A 279 10.21 2.00 12.95
N ALA A 280 10.03 3.10 12.24
CA ALA A 280 11.13 3.75 11.55
C ALA A 280 12.18 4.32 12.51
N ALA A 281 13.44 4.29 12.06
CA ALA A 281 14.50 5.04 12.70
C ALA A 281 14.23 6.56 12.58
N PRO A 282 14.79 7.40 13.47
CA PRO A 282 14.60 8.85 13.38
C PRO A 282 15.04 9.45 12.02
N SER A 283 16.11 8.91 11.41
CA SER A 283 16.58 9.34 10.09
C SER A 283 15.60 9.01 8.97
N GLU A 284 14.95 7.85 9.03
CA GLU A 284 13.91 7.41 8.07
C GLU A 284 12.67 8.30 8.18
N GLN A 285 12.22 8.61 9.40
CA GLN A 285 11.12 9.55 9.63
C GLN A 285 11.46 10.94 9.09
N LEU A 286 12.68 11.42 9.36
CA LEU A 286 13.17 12.71 8.87
C LEU A 286 13.24 12.74 7.34
N PHE A 287 13.71 11.68 6.71
CA PHE A 287 13.74 11.57 5.24
C PHE A 287 12.34 11.81 4.66
N VAL A 288 11.32 11.09 5.15
CA VAL A 288 9.94 11.25 4.66
C VAL A 288 9.39 12.64 4.99
N ALA A 289 9.65 13.18 6.19
CA ALA A 289 9.19 14.50 6.61
C ALA A 289 9.77 15.66 5.78
N ARG A 290 10.95 15.47 5.18
CA ARG A 290 11.58 16.44 4.28
C ARG A 290 11.08 16.36 2.85
N THR A 291 10.27 15.36 2.51
CA THR A 291 9.57 15.36 1.22
C THR A 291 8.41 16.37 1.24
N PRO A 292 7.88 16.79 0.08
CA PRO A 292 6.67 17.60 0.01
C PRO A 292 5.43 16.99 0.67
N LEU A 293 5.45 15.71 1.07
CA LEU A 293 4.32 15.01 1.69
C LEU A 293 3.85 15.68 2.98
N LEU A 294 4.76 16.09 3.87
CA LEU A 294 4.39 16.72 5.14
C LEU A 294 3.55 17.99 4.88
N LYS A 295 3.99 18.82 3.94
CA LYS A 295 3.28 20.04 3.54
C LYS A 295 1.93 19.71 2.89
N ALA A 296 1.87 18.67 2.06
CA ALA A 296 0.63 18.24 1.41
C ALA A 296 -0.41 17.74 2.43
N LEU A 297 -0.01 16.94 3.43
CA LEU A 297 -0.89 16.47 4.50
C LEU A 297 -1.43 17.63 5.35
N ILE A 298 -0.58 18.59 5.72
CA ILE A 298 -1.00 19.79 6.44
C ILE A 298 -2.01 20.58 5.62
N ALA A 299 -1.73 20.79 4.33
CA ALA A 299 -2.63 21.51 3.43
C ALA A 299 -3.98 20.79 3.27
N GLU A 300 -3.98 19.46 3.16
CA GLU A 300 -5.20 18.64 3.10
C GLU A 300 -6.05 18.80 4.37
N ILE A 301 -5.44 18.67 5.56
CA ILE A 301 -6.14 18.80 6.84
C ILE A 301 -6.71 20.21 7.02
N LEU A 302 -5.94 21.25 6.66
CA LEU A 302 -6.40 22.64 6.75
C LEU A 302 -7.47 22.99 5.71
N SER A 303 -7.34 22.47 4.48
CA SER A 303 -8.29 22.76 3.39
C SER A 303 -9.58 21.97 3.48
N GLY A 304 -9.54 20.77 4.09
CA GLY A 304 -10.71 19.91 4.20
C GLY A 304 -11.79 20.46 5.13
N GLY A 305 -11.46 21.45 5.98
CA GLY A 305 -12.41 22.11 6.87
C GLY A 305 -13.00 21.18 7.93
N ALA A 306 -13.88 21.75 8.77
CA ALA A 306 -14.51 21.06 9.90
C ALA A 306 -15.48 19.92 9.53
N TYR A 307 -15.89 19.78 8.26
CA TYR A 307 -17.04 18.97 7.86
C TYR A 307 -16.72 18.05 6.68
N ARG A 308 -15.93 17.00 6.92
CA ARG A 308 -15.84 15.86 6.00
C ARG A 308 -16.50 14.63 6.62
N SER A 309 -16.80 13.64 5.78
CA SER A 309 -17.31 12.35 6.27
C SER A 309 -16.28 11.69 7.19
N GLN A 310 -16.77 10.97 8.20
CA GLN A 310 -15.93 10.16 9.09
C GLN A 310 -15.01 9.23 8.26
N GLY A 311 -13.77 9.04 8.70
CA GLY A 311 -12.73 8.28 8.01
C GLY A 311 -11.98 9.05 6.92
N SER A 312 -12.42 10.26 6.55
CA SER A 312 -11.82 11.04 5.47
C SER A 312 -10.40 11.53 5.77
N PHE A 313 -10.04 11.71 7.05
CA PHE A 313 -8.72 12.18 7.46
C PHE A 313 -7.89 11.11 8.16
N GLN A 314 -8.44 9.92 8.39
CA GLN A 314 -7.78 8.89 9.19
C GLN A 314 -6.37 8.57 8.65
N SER A 315 -6.24 8.31 7.35
CA SER A 315 -4.93 8.03 6.73
C SER A 315 -3.96 9.20 6.82
N ALA A 316 -4.43 10.44 6.72
CA ALA A 316 -3.60 11.64 6.84
C ALA A 316 -3.08 11.83 8.27
N PHE A 317 -3.94 11.64 9.28
CA PHE A 317 -3.54 11.71 10.69
C PHE A 317 -2.63 10.54 11.09
N ASP A 318 -2.89 9.32 10.62
CA ASP A 318 -2.05 8.16 10.88
C ASP A 318 -0.64 8.37 10.31
N LEU A 319 -0.54 8.82 9.05
CA LEU A 319 0.75 9.16 8.43
C LEU A 319 1.48 10.28 9.17
N LEU A 320 0.78 11.37 9.50
CA LEU A 320 1.38 12.48 10.22
C LEU A 320 1.88 12.04 11.60
N GLY A 321 1.12 11.18 12.28
CA GLY A 321 1.50 10.57 13.56
C GLY A 321 2.75 9.71 13.44
N GLU A 322 2.81 8.80 12.47
CA GLU A 322 3.97 7.93 12.24
C GLU A 322 5.23 8.72 11.83
N MET A 323 5.06 9.79 11.05
CA MET A 323 6.13 10.67 10.59
C MET A 323 6.74 11.50 11.72
N THR A 324 5.93 11.95 12.68
CA THR A 324 6.36 12.92 13.71
C THR A 324 6.59 12.32 15.09
N LYS A 325 6.01 11.14 15.38
CA LYS A 325 6.07 10.56 16.72
C LYS A 325 7.50 10.36 17.22
N GLY A 326 7.77 10.86 18.41
CA GLY A 326 9.01 10.66 19.15
C GLY A 326 10.26 11.24 18.50
N ASN A 327 10.12 12.09 17.49
CA ASN A 327 11.23 12.67 16.73
C ASN A 327 11.15 14.20 16.71
N ARG A 328 12.06 14.85 17.44
CA ARG A 328 12.08 16.31 17.62
C ARG A 328 12.28 17.05 16.31
N GLU A 329 13.12 16.56 15.41
CA GLU A 329 13.42 17.26 14.16
C GLU A 329 12.22 17.29 13.23
N THR A 330 11.54 16.16 13.06
CA THR A 330 10.30 16.09 12.26
C THR A 330 9.19 16.96 12.84
N LEU A 331 9.07 17.04 14.16
CA LEU A 331 8.11 17.93 14.82
C LEU A 331 8.47 19.41 14.63
N ARG A 332 9.76 19.77 14.67
CA ARG A 332 10.19 21.15 14.34
C ARG A 332 9.83 21.51 12.91
N LEU A 333 10.00 20.59 11.95
CA LEU A 333 9.56 20.80 10.57
C LEU A 333 8.04 20.98 10.49
N PHE A 334 7.27 20.12 11.16
CA PHE A 334 5.80 20.22 11.22
C PHE A 334 5.33 21.57 11.79
N HIS A 335 5.91 22.00 12.92
CA HIS A 335 5.58 23.27 13.55
C HIS A 335 6.02 24.47 12.71
N GLY A 336 7.20 24.42 12.11
CA GLY A 336 7.72 25.49 11.25
C GLY A 336 6.93 25.70 9.96
N LEU A 337 6.11 24.73 9.54
CA LEU A 337 5.19 24.86 8.40
C LEU A 337 3.87 25.57 8.76
N LEU A 338 3.62 25.84 10.05
CA LEU A 338 2.36 26.38 10.54
C LEU A 338 2.58 27.71 11.27
N SER A 339 1.90 28.76 10.81
CA SER A 339 1.71 29.96 11.63
C SER A 339 0.88 29.64 12.89
N ASN A 340 0.88 30.52 13.89
CA ASN A 340 0.06 30.33 15.08
C ASN A 340 -1.45 30.19 14.76
N THR A 341 -1.95 30.93 13.77
CA THR A 341 -3.36 30.84 13.35
C THR A 341 -3.63 29.53 12.64
N GLN A 342 -2.74 29.10 11.73
CA GLN A 342 -2.87 27.81 11.04
C GLN A 342 -2.79 26.65 12.03
N PHE A 343 -1.91 26.71 13.03
CA PHE A 343 -1.82 25.69 14.08
C PHE A 343 -3.12 25.61 14.89
N ALA A 344 -3.70 26.75 15.28
CA ALA A 344 -4.99 26.77 15.97
C ALA A 344 -6.12 26.14 15.13
N THR A 345 -6.21 26.50 13.84
CA THR A 345 -7.17 25.89 12.90
C THR A 345 -6.90 24.39 12.71
N PHE A 346 -5.64 23.98 12.59
CA PHE A 346 -5.26 22.58 12.51
C PHE A 346 -5.77 21.80 13.72
N MET A 347 -5.55 22.32 14.93
CA MET A 347 -6.02 21.68 16.15
C MET A 347 -7.55 21.68 16.29
N GLU A 348 -8.24 22.68 15.76
CA GLU A 348 -9.70 22.66 15.64
C GLU A 348 -10.18 21.47 14.79
N VAL A 349 -9.55 21.23 13.63
CA VAL A 349 -9.86 20.08 12.77
C VAL A 349 -9.60 18.76 13.49
N VAL A 350 -8.48 18.65 14.22
CA VAL A 350 -8.16 17.47 15.05
C VAL A 350 -9.30 17.18 16.04
N LEU A 351 -9.80 18.19 16.74
CA LEU A 351 -10.85 18.04 17.76
C LEU A 351 -12.23 17.74 17.19
N LEU A 352 -12.55 18.25 16.00
CA LEU A 352 -13.84 17.99 15.35
C LEU A 352 -13.88 16.60 14.72
N ASN A 353 -12.71 16.01 14.44
CA ASN A 353 -12.57 14.69 13.80
C ASN A 353 -11.85 13.71 14.73
N LEU A 354 -12.26 13.62 16.01
CA LEU A 354 -11.57 12.80 17.02
C LEU A 354 -11.53 11.30 16.71
N VAL A 355 -12.51 10.76 15.99
CA VAL A 355 -12.45 9.35 15.56
C VAL A 355 -11.24 9.14 14.64
N ASP A 356 -11.04 10.01 13.65
CA ASP A 356 -9.92 9.93 12.72
C ASP A 356 -8.58 10.33 13.37
N SER A 357 -8.59 11.31 14.28
CA SER A 357 -7.38 11.97 14.80
C SER A 357 -6.84 11.39 16.12
N ASN A 358 -7.56 10.46 16.75
CA ASN A 358 -7.18 9.93 18.06
C ASN A 358 -5.77 9.30 18.06
N VAL A 359 -5.36 8.64 16.97
CA VAL A 359 -4.05 7.99 16.86
C VAL A 359 -2.95 9.03 16.81
N PHE A 360 -3.17 10.13 16.07
CA PHE A 360 -2.27 11.28 16.04
C PHE A 360 -2.14 11.94 17.42
N ILE A 361 -3.25 12.19 18.12
CA ILE A 361 -3.25 12.73 19.49
C ILE A 361 -2.43 11.85 20.44
N ARG A 362 -2.64 10.53 20.39
CA ARG A 362 -1.87 9.57 21.18
C ARG A 362 -0.37 9.64 20.87
N SER A 363 -0.01 9.71 19.59
CA SER A 363 1.39 9.89 19.16
C SER A 363 2.00 11.17 19.72
N MET A 364 1.27 12.27 19.75
CA MET A 364 1.75 13.54 20.32
C MET A 364 1.92 13.45 21.84
N LEU A 365 0.94 12.87 22.56
CA LEU A 365 1.01 12.66 24.01
C LEU A 365 2.24 11.80 24.40
N LEU A 366 2.47 10.69 23.70
CA LEU A 366 3.63 9.82 23.93
C LEU A 366 4.95 10.55 23.63
N SER A 367 4.96 11.41 22.61
CA SER A 367 6.14 12.20 22.23
C SER A 367 6.47 13.24 23.30
N CYS A 368 5.48 14.00 23.77
CA CYS A 368 5.64 14.95 24.88
C CYS A 368 6.18 14.27 26.14
N GLU A 369 5.64 13.09 26.50
CA GLU A 369 6.12 12.32 27.64
C GLU A 369 7.58 11.83 27.46
N LYS A 370 7.95 11.38 26.25
CA LYS A 370 9.32 10.98 25.92
C LYS A 370 10.29 12.15 26.10
N PHE A 371 9.94 13.32 25.56
CA PHE A 371 10.79 14.50 25.60
C PHE A 371 10.94 15.08 27.01
N ALA A 372 9.88 15.03 27.82
CA ALA A 372 9.95 15.46 29.22
C ALA A 372 10.91 14.61 30.07
N LYS A 373 11.08 13.32 29.74
CA LYS A 373 12.01 12.40 30.44
C LYS A 373 13.46 12.51 29.99
N GLN A 374 13.69 13.06 28.81
CA GLN A 374 15.02 13.26 28.22
C GLN A 374 15.23 14.75 27.93
N PRO A 375 15.30 15.61 28.95
CA PRO A 375 15.67 17.00 28.74
C PRO A 375 17.13 17.01 28.22
N GLU A 376 17.32 17.33 26.95
CA GLU A 376 18.67 17.66 26.48
C GLU A 376 19.08 18.96 27.17
N SER A 377 20.33 19.07 27.62
CA SER A 377 20.86 20.28 28.23
C SER A 377 20.54 21.50 27.35
N GLY A 378 19.58 22.32 27.79
CA GLY A 378 19.06 23.48 27.05
C GLY A 378 17.60 23.41 26.56
N THR A 379 16.86 22.30 26.72
CA THR A 379 15.57 22.08 26.00
C THR A 379 14.30 21.99 26.83
N PHE A 380 14.29 22.37 28.11
CA PHE A 380 13.05 22.63 28.85
C PHE A 380 13.36 23.62 29.97
N GLY A 381 13.37 24.92 29.65
CA GLY A 381 13.59 25.97 30.65
C GLY A 381 14.26 27.26 30.19
N VAL A 382 14.66 27.39 28.92
CA VAL A 382 15.13 28.68 28.38
C VAL A 382 14.12 29.16 27.34
N ALA A 383 13.74 30.42 27.48
CA ALA A 383 12.57 31.09 26.92
C ALA A 383 12.49 31.22 25.37
N ASP A 384 13.15 30.34 24.60
CA ASP A 384 13.23 30.45 23.13
C ASP A 384 12.74 29.19 22.36
N ASP A 385 12.39 28.08 23.01
CA ASP A 385 11.84 26.85 22.37
C ASP A 385 10.31 26.90 22.13
N CYS A 386 9.77 28.10 21.89
CA CYS A 386 8.33 28.39 21.73
C CYS A 386 7.62 27.52 20.67
N GLU A 387 8.29 27.10 19.60
CA GLU A 387 7.65 26.37 18.49
C GLU A 387 7.26 24.93 18.86
N MET A 388 8.06 24.26 19.68
CA MET A 388 7.81 22.88 20.12
C MET A 388 6.85 22.81 21.31
N ASP A 389 6.66 23.93 22.01
CA ASP A 389 5.80 24.00 23.19
C ASP A 389 4.32 24.15 22.83
N ARG A 390 3.98 24.66 21.63
CA ARG A 390 2.57 24.88 21.23
C ARG A 390 1.70 23.62 21.31
N MET A 391 2.26 22.46 20.95
CA MET A 391 1.54 21.18 21.07
C MET A 391 1.36 20.79 22.55
N SER A 392 2.41 20.91 23.36
CA SER A 392 2.37 20.59 24.79
C SER A 392 1.42 21.52 25.55
N GLU A 393 1.47 22.82 25.26
CA GLU A 393 0.57 23.84 25.77
C GLU A 393 -0.88 23.55 25.38
N PHE A 394 -1.15 23.28 24.09
CA PHE A 394 -2.47 22.92 23.62
C PHE A 394 -3.03 21.71 24.37
N LEU A 395 -2.24 20.64 24.49
CA LEU A 395 -2.64 19.41 25.17
C LEU A 395 -2.88 19.65 26.66
N ALA A 396 -2.06 20.47 27.32
CA ALA A 396 -2.23 20.82 28.73
C ALA A 396 -3.51 21.62 28.97
N VAL A 397 -3.79 22.62 28.14
CA VAL A 397 -4.98 23.48 28.24
C VAL A 397 -6.27 22.72 27.91
N ASN A 398 -6.23 21.82 26.92
CA ASN A 398 -7.43 21.13 26.43
C ASN A 398 -7.64 19.74 27.04
N LEU A 399 -6.76 19.29 27.94
CA LEU A 399 -6.72 17.90 28.42
C LEU A 399 -8.07 17.38 28.91
N VAL A 400 -8.75 18.14 29.79
CA VAL A 400 -10.02 17.74 30.40
C VAL A 400 -11.11 17.60 29.34
N ARG A 401 -11.19 18.56 28.41
CA ARG A 401 -12.17 18.55 27.32
C ARG A 401 -11.91 17.39 26.36
N LEU A 402 -10.66 17.21 25.96
CA LEU A 402 -10.22 16.13 25.08
C LEU A 402 -10.52 14.75 25.69
N LEU A 403 -10.19 14.57 26.97
CA LEU A 403 -10.47 13.32 27.69
C LEU A 403 -11.96 13.01 27.75
N ARG A 404 -12.79 14.00 28.10
CA ARG A 404 -14.25 13.86 28.05
C ARG A 404 -14.69 13.43 26.65
N ASP A 405 -14.32 14.20 25.62
CA ASP A 405 -14.76 13.96 24.25
C ASP A 405 -14.39 12.55 23.78
N LEU A 406 -13.16 12.11 24.01
CA LEU A 406 -12.69 10.75 23.69
C LEU A 406 -13.45 9.65 24.42
N MET A 407 -13.89 9.88 25.66
CA MET A 407 -14.65 8.89 26.43
C MET A 407 -16.16 8.91 26.09
N THR A 408 -16.67 10.01 25.54
CA THR A 408 -18.10 10.16 25.19
C THR A 408 -18.41 9.95 23.72
N ILE A 409 -17.41 10.02 22.83
CA ILE A 409 -17.58 9.85 21.39
C ILE A 409 -17.91 8.41 21.00
N VAL A 410 -17.61 7.45 21.88
CA VAL A 410 -17.96 6.03 21.72
C VAL A 410 -19.02 5.68 22.75
N THR A 411 -20.14 5.13 22.32
CA THR A 411 -21.19 4.60 23.19
C THR A 411 -21.24 3.08 23.12
N MET A 412 -21.92 2.45 24.07
CA MET A 412 -22.10 0.99 24.06
C MET A 412 -22.92 0.50 22.85
N ASP A 413 -23.75 1.38 22.28
CA ASP A 413 -24.66 1.03 21.18
C ASP A 413 -23.98 1.13 19.80
N ASP A 414 -22.89 1.89 19.68
CA ASP A 414 -22.21 2.20 18.40
C ASP A 414 -20.71 1.92 18.39
N ILE A 415 -20.20 1.22 19.41
CA ILE A 415 -18.80 0.77 19.46
C ILE A 415 -18.49 -0.17 18.28
N ASN A 416 -17.44 0.15 17.54
CA ASN A 416 -16.96 -0.63 16.41
C ASN A 416 -15.43 -0.53 16.25
N HIS A 417 -14.89 -1.18 15.23
CA HIS A 417 -13.44 -1.23 14.99
C HIS A 417 -12.82 0.12 14.57
N GLU A 418 -13.63 1.08 14.11
CA GLU A 418 -13.17 2.41 13.68
C GLU A 418 -13.06 3.38 14.87
N ASN A 419 -13.98 3.31 15.85
CA ASN A 419 -14.05 4.28 16.95
C ASN A 419 -13.46 3.78 18.28
N ILE A 420 -13.26 2.48 18.48
CA ILE A 420 -12.74 1.91 19.74
C ILE A 420 -11.37 2.47 20.14
N CYS A 421 -10.57 2.92 19.17
CA CYS A 421 -9.25 3.52 19.42
C CYS A 421 -9.30 4.82 20.22
N CYS A 422 -10.42 5.57 20.19
CA CYS A 422 -10.61 6.75 21.03
C CYS A 422 -10.49 6.42 22.53
N LEU A 423 -11.05 5.28 22.96
CA LEU A 423 -10.97 4.81 24.34
C LEU A 423 -9.52 4.43 24.72
N ASN A 424 -8.77 3.83 23.80
CA ASN A 424 -7.34 3.54 24.02
C ASN A 424 -6.54 4.82 24.26
N THR A 425 -6.84 5.90 23.53
CA THR A 425 -6.20 7.20 23.72
C THR A 425 -6.61 7.85 25.04
N ALA A 426 -7.88 7.73 25.46
CA ALA A 426 -8.33 8.17 26.78
C ALA A 426 -7.59 7.43 27.92
N ILE A 427 -7.38 6.12 27.79
CA ILE A 427 -6.62 5.32 28.76
C ILE A 427 -5.17 5.82 28.87
N VAL A 428 -4.51 6.12 27.75
CA VAL A 428 -3.14 6.68 27.77
C VAL A 428 -3.10 7.99 28.56
N ILE A 429 -4.08 8.87 28.37
CA ILE A 429 -4.19 10.12 29.16
C ILE A 429 -4.32 9.79 30.65
N LEU A 430 -5.25 8.92 31.03
CA LEU A 430 -5.48 8.54 32.43
C LEU A 430 -4.22 7.95 33.08
N VAL A 431 -3.51 7.06 32.38
CA VAL A 431 -2.24 6.47 32.86
C VAL A 431 -1.19 7.55 33.10
N PHE A 432 -1.07 8.54 32.21
CA PHE A 432 -0.15 9.65 32.41
C PHE A 432 -0.53 10.56 33.57
N GLN A 433 -1.82 10.84 33.77
CA GLN A 433 -2.27 11.64 34.92
C GLN A 433 -2.09 10.90 36.23
N HIS A 434 -2.33 9.58 36.27
CA HIS A 434 -2.08 8.75 37.44
C HIS A 434 -0.59 8.73 37.80
N ARG A 435 0.30 8.51 36.81
CA ARG A 435 1.77 8.54 37.02
C ARG A 435 2.29 9.90 37.50
N ARG A 436 1.54 10.98 37.28
CA ARG A 436 1.86 12.35 37.71
C ARG A 436 1.14 12.74 39.00
N GLU A 437 0.42 11.83 39.65
CA GLU A 437 -0.39 12.08 40.85
C GLU A 437 -1.46 13.18 40.64
N ARG A 438 -1.93 13.35 39.40
CA ARG A 438 -2.93 14.35 38.99
C ARG A 438 -4.28 13.76 38.65
N LEU A 439 -4.42 12.43 38.71
CA LEU A 439 -5.65 11.75 38.33
C LEU A 439 -6.87 12.24 39.15
N PRO A 440 -6.82 12.37 40.49
CA PRO A 440 -7.97 12.85 41.26
C PRO A 440 -8.48 14.23 40.80
N ALA A 441 -7.57 15.18 40.61
CA ALA A 441 -7.91 16.53 40.16
C ALA A 441 -8.55 16.54 38.75
N ILE A 442 -8.10 15.65 37.86
CA ILE A 442 -8.68 15.51 36.52
C ILE A 442 -10.07 14.88 36.57
N LEU A 443 -10.29 13.87 37.42
CA LEU A 443 -11.61 13.26 37.61
C LEU A 443 -12.61 14.26 38.21
N GLU A 444 -12.19 15.10 39.15
CA GLU A 444 -13.00 16.20 39.68
C GLU A 444 -13.34 17.23 38.58
N ALA A 445 -12.35 17.65 37.79
CA ALA A 445 -12.58 18.58 36.70
C ALA A 445 -13.54 18.02 35.63
N LEU A 446 -13.51 16.71 35.36
CA LEU A 446 -14.47 16.04 34.48
C LEU A 446 -15.88 16.06 35.05
N ARG A 447 -16.05 15.76 36.35
CA ARG A 447 -17.34 15.81 37.04
C ARG A 447 -17.95 17.20 37.01
N ASP A 448 -17.15 18.23 37.30
CA ASP A 448 -17.58 19.63 37.21
C ASP A 448 -18.01 20.01 35.79
N HIS A 449 -17.35 19.44 34.79
CA HIS A 449 -17.69 19.66 33.40
C HIS A 449 -19.02 18.98 33.02
N GLU A 450 -19.29 17.76 33.49
CA GLU A 450 -20.55 17.04 33.26
C GLU A 450 -21.76 17.73 33.92
N VAL A 451 -21.58 18.26 35.14
CA VAL A 451 -22.63 19.00 35.87
C VAL A 451 -23.06 20.25 35.09
N LYS A 452 -22.11 20.93 34.45
CA LYS A 452 -22.35 22.12 33.62
C LYS A 452 -23.02 21.80 32.28
N THR A 453 -22.80 20.61 31.72
CA THR A 453 -23.32 20.22 30.40
C THR A 453 -24.61 19.41 30.44
N ARG A 454 -25.34 19.34 31.57
CA ARG A 454 -26.60 18.58 31.81
C ARG A 454 -27.64 18.66 30.67
N LYS A 455 -27.40 17.93 29.59
CA LYS A 455 -28.33 17.42 28.58
C LYS A 455 -27.70 16.16 27.98
N SER A 456 -28.32 15.02 28.32
CA SER A 456 -28.20 13.69 27.69
C SER A 456 -27.35 12.63 28.43
N ARG A 457 -28.06 11.51 28.68
CA ARG A 457 -27.75 10.10 29.01
C ARG A 457 -26.53 9.75 29.90
N PRO A 458 -26.66 8.72 30.77
CA PRO A 458 -25.52 8.19 31.51
C PRO A 458 -24.48 7.68 30.50
N SER A 459 -23.37 8.39 30.42
CA SER A 459 -22.24 8.06 29.57
C SER A 459 -21.43 6.93 30.21
N VAL A 460 -20.73 6.14 29.41
CA VAL A 460 -19.71 5.16 29.85
C VAL A 460 -18.70 5.81 30.80
N VAL A 461 -18.47 7.13 30.66
CA VAL A 461 -17.71 7.97 31.59
C VAL A 461 -18.24 7.87 33.02
N SER A 462 -19.55 8.00 33.26
CA SER A 462 -20.10 8.00 34.61
C SER A 462 -19.86 6.68 35.34
N LEU A 463 -19.98 5.54 34.63
CA LEU A 463 -19.69 4.21 35.16
C LEU A 463 -18.19 3.99 35.37
N LEU A 464 -17.35 4.39 34.40
CA LEU A 464 -15.89 4.32 34.53
C LEU A 464 -15.35 5.23 35.65
N LEU A 465 -15.89 6.45 35.80
CA LEU A 465 -15.52 7.38 36.86
C LEU A 465 -15.92 6.84 38.23
N GLU A 466 -17.09 6.21 38.36
CA GLU A 466 -17.51 5.55 39.59
C GLU A 466 -16.60 4.36 39.93
N ASP A 467 -16.27 3.50 38.96
CA ASP A 467 -15.42 2.34 39.19
C ASP A 467 -13.94 2.72 39.44
N LEU A 468 -13.42 3.74 38.75
CA LEU A 468 -12.08 4.28 39.00
C LEU A 468 -12.00 4.97 40.37
N ALA A 469 -13.02 5.74 40.76
CA ALA A 469 -13.06 6.36 42.09
C ALA A 469 -13.19 5.31 43.21
N ARG A 470 -13.93 4.21 42.99
CA ARG A 470 -13.99 3.07 43.92
C ARG A 470 -12.65 2.34 44.01
N ALA A 471 -11.92 2.22 42.91
CA ALA A 471 -10.60 1.59 42.90
C ALA A 471 -9.52 2.41 43.62
N GLU A 472 -9.54 3.76 43.50
CA GLU A 472 -8.63 4.64 44.25
C GLU A 472 -8.98 4.72 45.74
N GLY A 473 -10.27 4.71 46.12
CA GLY A 473 -10.70 4.72 47.53
C GLY A 473 -10.47 3.41 48.30
N ALA A 474 -9.94 2.38 47.63
CA ALA A 474 -9.64 1.06 48.21
C ALA A 474 -8.14 0.83 48.49
N GLN A 475 -7.29 1.85 48.24
CA GLN A 475 -5.90 1.94 48.72
C GLN A 475 -5.84 2.86 49.94
#